data_AF-A0A0C9XJS2-F1
#
_entry.id   AF-A0A0C9XJS2-F1
#
_cell.length_a   1.000
_cell.length_b   1.000
_cell.length_c   1.000
_cell.angle_alpha   90.00
_cell.angle_beta   90.00
_cell.angle_gamma   90.00
#
_symmetry.space_group_name_H-M   'P 1'
#
loop_
_entity.id
_entity.type
_entity.pdbx_description
1 polymer ?
#
loop_
_entity_poly.entity_id
_entity_poly.type
_entity_poly.pdbx_seq_one_letter_code
_entity_poly.pdbx_strand_id
1 'polypeptide(L)'
;MSTRSKSPETSKPISSQTKHHGSRRCWTKEETALLEKHREEYKEAGDTARGNIVSEVLQEMLDIVHNGKLFKKEERTALKKDIKAWFGRFGRKRSQKMLRMGKQWHSRRVFQHEYKEAIDTEANRLCAEEIKAGERRLRGGDPTHFDFRERVVTQMMGKLTKKQLEELQSTAEEYNKKGVDPKLTSKLAVKNCTARMHAFSKELYDTMGVQVFILSCYLKPDGDLDVSTYDFNQELGNGKDYLDIHGRSFHEEGISVSSWRAHNEEYYGSEDLTGAEGGHQGSRAAIHLEKNRYGEPILPDPTKPPVKAARDVRIWRLNVLRSFVNQHYNLAAGQNKGSAPWTALGAKLLEFIDQEYIPDGWRTVTSEGDNLYKFLDPSKFPMEMVNEALEFWYERQEKGKVAFQFKCFLEGKRVRDAP
;
A
#
# COMPACT_ATOMS: atom_id res chain seq x y z
N MET A 1 -31.57 -53.59 -57.92
CA MET A 1 -30.19 -54.11 -58.12
C MET A 1 -29.65 -53.41 -59.36
N SER A 2 -28.56 -52.67 -59.41
CA SER A 2 -27.30 -52.75 -58.69
C SER A 2 -26.67 -51.35 -58.60
N THR A 3 -26.21 -50.96 -57.42
CA THR A 3 -25.52 -49.69 -57.15
C THR A 3 -24.04 -49.83 -57.50
N ARG A 4 -23.49 -48.84 -58.23
CA ARG A 4 -22.10 -48.82 -58.70
C ARG A 4 -21.21 -48.10 -57.68
N SER A 5 -20.27 -48.84 -57.11
CA SER A 5 -19.23 -48.40 -56.17
C SER A 5 -18.40 -47.22 -56.68
N LYS A 6 -18.12 -46.26 -55.79
CA LYS A 6 -16.97 -45.36 -55.87
C LYS A 6 -16.03 -45.65 -54.72
N SER A 7 -14.77 -45.91 -55.07
CA SER A 7 -13.63 -46.12 -54.16
C SER A 7 -13.36 -44.89 -53.29
N PRO A 8 -12.87 -45.04 -52.05
CA PRO A 8 -12.49 -43.92 -51.20
C PRO A 8 -11.07 -43.43 -51.50
N GLU A 9 -10.93 -42.11 -51.64
CA GLU A 9 -9.67 -41.39 -51.76
C GLU A 9 -8.78 -41.58 -50.52
N THR A 10 -7.54 -41.98 -50.77
CA THR A 10 -6.43 -42.04 -49.81
C THR A 10 -6.02 -40.65 -49.35
N SER A 11 -6.22 -40.36 -48.07
CA SER A 11 -5.71 -39.17 -47.38
C SER A 11 -4.20 -39.27 -47.14
N LYS A 12 -3.44 -38.38 -47.79
CA LYS A 12 -2.00 -38.15 -47.49
C LYS A 12 -1.87 -37.40 -46.14
N PRO A 13 -0.91 -37.76 -45.27
CA PRO A 13 -0.61 -36.95 -44.09
C PRO A 13 0.17 -35.70 -44.49
N ILE A 14 -0.35 -34.53 -44.12
CA ILE A 14 0.26 -33.23 -44.34
C ILE A 14 1.47 -33.08 -43.40
N SER A 15 2.65 -33.14 -44.00
CA SER A 15 3.90 -32.62 -43.46
C SER A 15 3.91 -31.09 -43.62
N SER A 16 4.06 -30.34 -42.52
CA SER A 16 4.85 -29.10 -42.48
C SER A 16 4.84 -28.48 -41.07
N GLN A 17 5.87 -28.76 -40.28
CA GLN A 17 6.23 -27.89 -39.15
C GLN A 17 7.45 -27.07 -39.53
N THR A 18 7.23 -25.79 -39.87
CA THR A 18 8.24 -24.74 -39.75
C THR A 18 7.54 -23.39 -39.61
N LYS A 19 7.53 -22.83 -38.39
CA LYS A 19 7.43 -21.37 -38.17
C LYS A 19 8.24 -20.98 -36.93
N HIS A 20 9.43 -20.41 -37.16
CA HIS A 20 10.19 -19.65 -36.17
C HIS A 20 9.89 -18.16 -36.34
N HIS A 21 9.08 -17.59 -35.43
CA HIS A 21 9.28 -16.28 -34.78
C HIS A 21 8.07 -15.99 -33.87
N GLY A 22 8.33 -15.72 -32.58
CA GLY A 22 7.35 -15.21 -31.62
C GLY A 22 6.38 -16.20 -30.97
N SER A 23 6.57 -17.51 -31.12
CA SER A 23 5.62 -18.53 -30.65
C SER A 23 5.58 -18.63 -29.11
N ARG A 24 4.43 -18.30 -28.50
CA ARG A 24 4.02 -18.93 -27.23
C ARG A 24 3.90 -20.42 -27.54
N ARG A 25 4.96 -21.22 -27.33
CA ARG A 25 4.89 -22.67 -27.43
C ARG A 25 3.68 -23.14 -26.61
N CYS A 26 2.75 -23.83 -27.28
CA CYS A 26 1.64 -24.47 -26.60
C CYS A 26 2.19 -25.73 -25.92
N TRP A 27 2.26 -25.70 -24.60
CA TRP A 27 2.74 -26.82 -23.81
C TRP A 27 1.66 -27.89 -23.73
N THR A 28 2.03 -29.16 -23.91
CA THR A 28 1.12 -30.28 -23.65
C THR A 28 0.86 -30.42 -22.14
N LYS A 29 -0.09 -31.29 -21.75
CA LYS A 29 -0.38 -31.54 -20.33
C LYS A 29 0.83 -32.08 -19.58
N GLU A 30 1.56 -33.01 -20.20
CA GLU A 30 2.76 -33.63 -19.64
C GLU A 30 3.91 -32.63 -19.53
N GLU A 31 4.13 -31.83 -20.57
CA GLU A 31 5.16 -30.77 -20.55
C GLU A 31 4.86 -29.69 -19.50
N THR A 32 3.58 -29.33 -19.34
CA THR A 32 3.16 -28.35 -18.32
C THR A 32 3.35 -28.92 -16.91
N ALA A 33 3.02 -30.20 -16.68
CA ALA A 33 3.23 -30.86 -15.39
C ALA A 33 4.71 -30.88 -15.00
N LEU A 34 5.60 -31.14 -15.96
CA LEU A 34 7.04 -31.07 -15.76
C LEU A 34 7.50 -29.64 -15.38
N LEU A 35 7.01 -28.62 -16.06
CA LEU A 35 7.35 -27.22 -15.73
C LEU A 35 6.85 -26.80 -14.35
N GLU A 36 5.65 -27.20 -13.96
CA GLU A 36 5.09 -26.89 -12.64
C GLU A 36 5.81 -27.64 -11.50
N LYS A 37 6.25 -28.88 -11.72
CA LYS A 37 7.04 -29.67 -10.76
C LYS A 37 8.28 -28.90 -10.26
N HIS A 38 8.98 -28.21 -11.15
CA HIS A 38 10.20 -27.47 -10.82
C HIS A 38 9.96 -25.98 -10.53
N ARG A 39 8.71 -25.53 -10.48
CA ARG A 39 8.39 -24.10 -10.37
C ARG A 39 8.80 -23.49 -9.04
N GLU A 40 8.45 -24.12 -7.92
CA GLU A 40 8.78 -23.57 -6.59
C GLU A 40 10.28 -23.62 -6.33
N GLU A 41 10.98 -24.66 -6.80
CA GLU A 41 12.44 -24.73 -6.76
C GLU A 41 13.10 -23.60 -7.56
N TYR A 42 12.65 -23.37 -8.80
CA TYR A 42 13.14 -22.27 -9.64
C TYR A 42 12.89 -20.89 -9.02
N LYS A 43 11.78 -20.74 -8.29
CA LYS A 43 11.35 -19.49 -7.66
C LYS A 43 12.22 -19.11 -6.47
N GLU A 44 12.65 -20.08 -5.68
CA GLU A 44 13.54 -19.87 -4.54
C GLU A 44 15.03 -19.82 -4.93
N ALA A 45 15.40 -20.40 -6.08
CA ALA A 45 16.78 -20.46 -6.56
C ALA A 45 17.38 -19.08 -6.94
N GLY A 46 18.68 -18.92 -6.68
CA GLY A 46 19.51 -17.83 -7.22
C GLY A 46 19.86 -18.02 -8.70
N ASP A 47 20.49 -17.01 -9.33
CA ASP A 47 20.66 -16.99 -10.79
C ASP A 47 21.48 -18.16 -11.36
N THR A 48 22.55 -18.57 -10.68
CA THR A 48 23.34 -19.75 -11.06
C THR A 48 22.52 -21.04 -10.96
N ALA A 49 21.79 -21.23 -9.85
CA ALA A 49 20.95 -22.41 -9.62
C ALA A 49 19.77 -22.48 -10.61
N ARG A 50 19.18 -21.34 -10.98
CA ARG A 50 18.15 -21.27 -12.05
C ARG A 50 18.69 -21.73 -13.41
N GLY A 51 19.95 -21.44 -13.71
CA GLY A 51 20.61 -21.92 -14.93
C GLY A 51 20.71 -23.46 -14.97
N ASN A 52 20.97 -24.07 -13.82
CA ASN A 52 21.03 -25.52 -13.66
C ASN A 52 19.63 -26.15 -13.80
N ILE A 53 18.63 -25.61 -13.11
CA ILE A 53 17.23 -26.08 -13.19
C ILE A 53 16.71 -26.03 -14.64
N VAL A 54 16.97 -24.95 -15.38
CA VAL A 54 16.56 -24.86 -16.79
C VAL A 54 17.27 -25.91 -17.65
N SER A 55 18.50 -26.28 -17.29
CA SER A 55 19.26 -27.29 -18.04
C SER A 55 18.80 -28.71 -17.72
N GLU A 56 18.42 -28.98 -16.47
CA GLU A 56 17.80 -30.23 -16.02
C GLU A 56 16.42 -30.43 -16.66
N VAL A 57 15.54 -29.44 -16.53
CA VAL A 57 14.21 -29.45 -17.16
C VAL A 57 14.32 -29.61 -18.67
N LEU A 58 15.34 -29.04 -19.32
CA LEU A 58 15.56 -29.28 -20.75
C LEU A 58 15.84 -30.76 -21.05
N GLN A 59 16.64 -31.46 -20.24
CA GLN A 59 16.90 -32.89 -20.46
C GLN A 59 15.61 -33.71 -20.30
N GLU A 60 14.89 -33.52 -19.20
CA GLU A 60 13.59 -34.20 -18.97
C GLU A 60 12.58 -33.87 -20.07
N MET A 61 12.58 -32.62 -20.57
CA MET A 61 11.69 -32.20 -21.66
C MET A 61 12.04 -32.90 -22.98
N LEU A 62 13.32 -33.16 -23.27
CA LEU A 62 13.73 -33.89 -24.49
C LEU A 62 13.32 -35.36 -24.47
N ASP A 63 13.05 -35.94 -23.30
CA ASP A 63 12.52 -37.29 -23.16
C ASP A 63 11.03 -37.40 -23.46
N ILE A 64 10.25 -36.35 -23.18
CA ILE A 64 8.78 -36.35 -23.33
C ILE A 64 8.29 -35.67 -24.62
N VAL A 65 9.08 -34.76 -25.19
CA VAL A 65 8.75 -34.10 -26.45
C VAL A 65 8.89 -35.10 -27.60
N HIS A 66 7.91 -35.09 -28.52
CA HIS A 66 7.97 -35.94 -29.71
C HIS A 66 9.26 -35.68 -30.50
N ASN A 67 10.05 -36.73 -30.71
CA ASN A 67 11.38 -36.70 -31.32
C ASN A 67 12.41 -35.80 -30.59
N GLY A 68 12.18 -35.43 -29.33
CA GLY A 68 13.06 -34.54 -28.56
C GLY A 68 14.52 -35.00 -28.55
N LYS A 69 14.76 -36.31 -28.42
CA LYS A 69 16.11 -36.89 -28.48
C LYS A 69 16.85 -36.61 -29.78
N LEU A 70 16.12 -36.51 -30.89
CA LEU A 70 16.65 -36.24 -32.23
C LEU A 70 16.82 -34.74 -32.53
N PHE A 71 16.44 -33.86 -31.60
CA PHE A 71 16.55 -32.42 -31.80
C PHE A 71 18.01 -32.01 -32.03
N LYS A 72 18.21 -31.22 -33.08
CA LYS A 72 19.48 -30.57 -33.40
C LYS A 72 19.76 -29.44 -32.41
N LYS A 73 20.98 -28.91 -32.45
CA LYS A 73 21.45 -27.87 -31.51
C LYS A 73 20.53 -26.64 -31.51
N GLU A 74 20.01 -26.26 -32.66
CA GLU A 74 19.15 -25.11 -32.87
C GLU A 74 17.78 -25.33 -32.20
N GLU A 75 17.20 -26.51 -32.35
CA GLU A 75 15.91 -26.90 -31.78
C GLU A 75 16.00 -27.02 -30.25
N ARG A 76 17.08 -27.61 -29.73
CA ARG A 76 17.37 -27.65 -28.28
C ARG A 76 17.54 -26.24 -27.70
N THR A 77 18.19 -25.34 -28.45
CA THR A 77 18.37 -23.94 -28.04
C THR A 77 17.04 -23.19 -28.01
N ALA A 78 16.18 -23.40 -29.01
CA ALA A 78 14.85 -22.84 -29.05
C ALA A 78 13.98 -23.34 -27.89
N LEU A 79 13.97 -24.66 -27.64
CA LEU A 79 13.25 -25.25 -26.52
C LEU A 79 13.75 -24.72 -25.17
N LYS A 80 15.07 -24.61 -24.98
CA LYS A 80 15.66 -24.00 -23.78
C LYS A 80 15.19 -22.56 -23.58
N LYS A 81 15.10 -21.78 -24.66
CA LYS A 81 14.60 -20.41 -24.63
C LYS A 81 13.12 -20.36 -24.22
N ASP A 82 12.31 -21.28 -24.71
CA ASP A 82 10.88 -21.37 -24.37
C ASP A 82 10.68 -21.78 -22.89
N ILE A 83 11.44 -22.75 -22.40
CA ILE A 83 11.46 -23.15 -20.98
C ILE A 83 11.84 -21.94 -20.10
N LYS A 84 12.93 -21.24 -20.46
CA LYS A 84 13.38 -20.03 -19.76
C LYS A 84 12.31 -18.92 -19.78
N ALA A 85 11.60 -18.76 -20.89
CA ALA A 85 10.52 -17.78 -21.02
C ALA A 85 9.29 -18.16 -20.19
N TRP A 86 8.99 -19.45 -20.04
CA TRP A 86 7.92 -19.93 -19.17
C TRP A 86 8.26 -19.67 -17.70
N PHE A 87 9.42 -20.12 -17.21
CA PHE A 87 9.85 -19.84 -15.84
C PHE A 87 10.03 -18.34 -15.56
N GLY A 88 10.45 -17.56 -16.55
CA GLY A 88 10.51 -16.10 -16.46
C GLY A 88 9.15 -15.44 -16.20
N ARG A 89 8.06 -16.05 -16.72
CA ARG A 89 6.69 -15.57 -16.53
C ARG A 89 6.03 -16.12 -15.27
N PHE A 90 6.23 -17.40 -14.96
CA PHE A 90 5.45 -18.11 -13.93
C PHE A 90 6.26 -18.51 -12.69
N GLY A 91 7.58 -18.63 -12.82
CA GLY A 91 8.49 -19.08 -11.76
C GLY A 91 9.29 -17.95 -11.09
N ARG A 92 9.18 -16.70 -11.52
CA ARG A 92 9.83 -15.59 -10.81
C ARG A 92 9.00 -15.19 -9.60
N LYS A 93 9.65 -15.00 -8.44
CA LYS A 93 9.08 -14.11 -7.41
C LYS A 93 8.77 -12.79 -8.11
N ARG A 94 7.55 -12.26 -7.91
CA ARG A 94 7.30 -10.85 -8.19
C ARG A 94 8.29 -10.11 -7.31
N SER A 95 9.42 -9.70 -7.88
CA SER A 95 10.28 -8.75 -7.20
C SER A 95 9.35 -7.60 -6.85
N GLN A 96 9.25 -7.25 -5.57
CA GLN A 96 9.06 -5.86 -5.22
C GLN A 96 10.26 -5.14 -5.83
N LYS A 97 10.21 -4.89 -7.14
CA LYS A 97 11.17 -4.03 -7.81
C LYS A 97 11.04 -2.74 -7.02
N MET A 98 12.14 -2.30 -6.43
CA MET A 98 12.19 -0.97 -5.85
C MET A 98 11.49 -0.02 -6.83
N LEU A 99 10.53 0.73 -6.31
CA LEU A 99 9.87 1.77 -7.08
C LEU A 99 10.98 2.67 -7.59
N ARG A 100 11.27 2.61 -8.91
CA ARG A 100 12.20 3.55 -9.53
C ARG A 100 11.73 4.95 -9.14
N MET A 101 12.53 5.62 -8.31
CA MET A 101 12.27 6.98 -7.85
C MET A 101 12.27 7.89 -9.08
N GLY A 102 11.23 8.70 -9.22
CA GLY A 102 11.10 9.66 -10.31
C GLY A 102 11.00 9.06 -11.72
N LYS A 103 9.82 8.55 -12.11
CA LYS A 103 9.54 8.39 -13.54
C LYS A 103 9.10 9.74 -14.11
N GLN A 104 9.97 10.39 -14.89
CA GLN A 104 9.64 11.61 -15.64
C GLN A 104 8.38 11.41 -16.50
N TRP A 105 7.62 12.50 -16.69
CA TRP A 105 6.53 12.56 -17.65
C TRP A 105 7.08 12.54 -19.06
N HIS A 106 6.38 11.84 -19.93
CA HIS A 106 6.61 11.75 -21.38
C HIS A 106 5.25 11.67 -22.07
N SER A 107 5.15 11.91 -23.38
CA SER A 107 3.85 12.05 -24.08
C SER A 107 2.88 10.90 -23.79
N ARG A 108 3.36 9.65 -23.75
CA ARG A 108 2.52 8.48 -23.42
C ARG A 108 1.92 8.51 -22.00
N ARG A 109 2.63 9.07 -21.02
CA ARG A 109 2.11 9.23 -19.65
C ARG A 109 1.08 10.33 -19.56
N VAL A 110 1.33 11.46 -20.22
CA VAL A 110 0.34 12.54 -20.34
C VAL A 110 -0.92 12.01 -21.00
N PHE A 111 -0.78 11.28 -22.10
CA PHE A 111 -1.92 10.67 -22.80
C PHE A 111 -2.71 9.71 -21.89
N GLN A 112 -2.03 8.82 -21.18
CA GLN A 112 -2.69 7.90 -20.23
C GLN A 112 -3.40 8.61 -19.07
N HIS A 113 -2.95 9.82 -18.73
CA HIS A 113 -3.52 10.66 -17.68
C HIS A 113 -4.76 11.42 -18.19
N GLU A 114 -4.59 12.22 -19.24
CA GLU A 114 -5.63 13.07 -19.85
C GLU A 114 -6.80 12.24 -20.39
N TYR A 115 -6.52 11.09 -21.01
CA TYR A 115 -7.53 10.26 -21.66
C TYR A 115 -7.95 9.06 -20.82
N LYS A 116 -7.72 9.09 -19.50
CA LYS A 116 -7.93 7.95 -18.61
C LYS A 116 -9.32 7.32 -18.74
N GLU A 117 -10.38 8.13 -18.71
CA GLU A 117 -11.76 7.62 -18.77
C GLU A 117 -12.09 6.96 -20.10
N ALA A 118 -11.66 7.56 -21.21
CA ALA A 118 -11.82 6.99 -22.54
C ALA A 118 -11.06 5.67 -22.69
N ILE A 119 -9.82 5.62 -22.18
CA ILE A 119 -8.99 4.42 -22.16
C ILE A 119 -9.64 3.32 -21.33
N ASP A 120 -10.09 3.62 -20.11
CA ASP A 120 -10.67 2.64 -19.19
C ASP A 120 -12.02 2.13 -19.73
N THR A 121 -12.84 3.00 -20.35
CA THR A 121 -14.10 2.63 -21.00
C THR A 121 -13.87 1.65 -22.15
N GLU A 122 -12.93 1.97 -23.04
CA GLU A 122 -12.63 1.12 -24.19
C GLU A 122 -11.94 -0.19 -23.78
N ALA A 123 -11.08 -0.16 -22.76
CA ALA A 123 -10.44 -1.36 -22.23
C ALA A 123 -11.47 -2.33 -21.61
N ASN A 124 -12.45 -1.80 -20.88
CA ASN A 124 -13.55 -2.58 -20.33
C ASN A 124 -14.44 -3.17 -21.45
N ARG A 125 -14.73 -2.41 -22.51
CA ARG A 125 -15.47 -2.90 -23.68
C ARG A 125 -14.75 -4.07 -24.35
N LEU A 126 -13.46 -3.93 -24.66
CA LEU A 126 -12.66 -5.00 -25.28
C LEU A 126 -12.52 -6.23 -24.39
N CYS A 127 -12.35 -6.03 -23.07
CA CYS A 127 -12.32 -7.11 -22.10
C CYS A 127 -13.65 -7.89 -22.10
N ALA A 128 -14.78 -7.18 -22.08
CA ALA A 128 -16.11 -7.80 -22.09
C ALA A 128 -16.40 -8.54 -23.42
N GLU A 129 -15.93 -8.03 -24.56
CA GLU A 129 -16.07 -8.67 -25.87
C GLU A 129 -15.24 -9.96 -25.98
N GLU A 130 -13.98 -9.95 -25.53
CA GLU A 130 -13.15 -11.17 -25.52
C GLU A 130 -13.68 -12.22 -24.54
N ILE A 131 -14.26 -11.82 -23.40
CA ILE A 131 -14.93 -12.76 -22.47
C ILE A 131 -16.17 -13.38 -23.11
N LYS A 132 -17.00 -12.57 -23.79
CA LYS A 132 -18.21 -13.05 -24.48
C LYS A 132 -17.90 -13.96 -25.66
N ALA A 133 -16.84 -13.66 -26.43
CA ALA A 133 -16.42 -14.46 -27.57
C ALA A 133 -15.75 -15.79 -27.18
N GLY A 134 -15.31 -15.93 -25.92
CA GLY A 134 -14.44 -17.01 -25.48
C GLY A 134 -15.08 -18.19 -24.72
N GLU A 135 -16.34 -18.11 -24.25
CA GLU A 135 -16.99 -19.12 -23.37
C GLU A 135 -16.01 -19.84 -22.39
N ARG A 136 -15.08 -19.11 -21.77
CA ARG A 136 -14.08 -19.68 -20.88
C ARG A 136 -13.92 -18.86 -19.60
N ARG A 137 -13.86 -19.56 -18.48
CA ARG A 137 -13.41 -19.00 -17.20
C ARG A 137 -11.95 -18.58 -17.34
N LEU A 138 -11.68 -17.34 -16.94
CA LEU A 138 -10.33 -16.79 -16.82
C LEU A 138 -9.47 -17.70 -15.92
N ARG A 139 -8.33 -18.17 -16.44
CA ARG A 139 -7.30 -18.92 -15.72
C ARG A 139 -6.07 -18.04 -15.47
N GLY A 140 -5.22 -18.47 -14.53
CA GLY A 140 -3.93 -17.83 -14.33
C GLY A 140 -3.11 -17.82 -15.63
N GLY A 141 -2.82 -16.61 -16.14
CA GLY A 141 -2.10 -16.41 -17.42
C GLY A 141 -2.92 -15.77 -18.54
N ASP A 142 -4.24 -15.61 -18.36
CA ASP A 142 -5.06 -14.87 -19.32
C ASP A 142 -4.77 -13.35 -19.27
N PRO A 143 -4.97 -12.62 -20.39
CA PRO A 143 -4.83 -11.17 -20.42
C PRO A 143 -5.67 -10.53 -19.31
N THR A 144 -5.01 -9.70 -18.51
CA THR A 144 -5.66 -8.94 -17.44
C THR A 144 -6.21 -7.63 -17.99
N HIS A 145 -7.06 -6.95 -17.23
CA HIS A 145 -7.50 -5.58 -17.54
C HIS A 145 -6.32 -4.64 -17.89
N PHE A 146 -5.14 -4.84 -17.28
CA PHE A 146 -3.94 -4.07 -17.60
C PHE A 146 -3.43 -4.31 -19.03
N ASP A 147 -3.52 -5.54 -19.54
CA ASP A 147 -3.10 -5.88 -20.91
C ASP A 147 -4.03 -5.25 -21.94
N PHE A 148 -5.35 -5.23 -21.67
CA PHE A 148 -6.33 -4.51 -22.49
C PHE A 148 -6.07 -3.01 -22.47
N ARG A 149 -5.81 -2.44 -21.29
CA ARG A 149 -5.51 -1.02 -21.13
C ARG A 149 -4.28 -0.59 -21.94
N GLU A 150 -3.19 -1.37 -21.90
CA GLU A 150 -1.99 -1.06 -22.70
C GLU A 150 -2.20 -1.22 -24.21
N ARG A 151 -3.03 -2.17 -24.64
CA ARG A 151 -3.45 -2.30 -26.06
C ARG A 151 -4.23 -1.06 -26.51
N VAL A 152 -5.23 -0.64 -25.74
CA VAL A 152 -6.04 0.55 -26.02
C VAL A 152 -5.17 1.80 -26.10
N VAL A 153 -4.28 2.00 -25.12
CA VAL A 153 -3.35 3.14 -25.13
C VAL A 153 -2.52 3.16 -26.40
N THR A 154 -1.95 2.02 -26.80
CA THR A 154 -1.13 1.90 -28.00
C THR A 154 -1.94 2.21 -29.27
N GLN A 155 -3.17 1.71 -29.37
CA GLN A 155 -4.05 1.95 -30.52
C GLN A 155 -4.51 3.41 -30.59
N MET A 156 -4.94 3.99 -29.47
CA MET A 156 -5.41 5.38 -29.45
C MET A 156 -4.27 6.35 -29.72
N MET A 157 -3.08 6.14 -29.12
CA MET A 157 -1.90 6.96 -29.42
C MET A 157 -1.44 6.83 -30.88
N GLY A 158 -1.55 5.64 -31.47
CA GLY A 158 -1.20 5.42 -32.88
C GLY A 158 -2.09 6.19 -33.88
N LYS A 159 -3.26 6.68 -33.44
CA LYS A 159 -4.17 7.51 -34.24
C LYS A 159 -3.93 9.01 -34.08
N LEU A 160 -3.03 9.42 -33.19
CA LEU A 160 -2.74 10.83 -32.96
C LEU A 160 -1.97 11.42 -34.14
N THR A 161 -2.33 12.64 -34.49
CA THR A 161 -1.57 13.45 -35.44
C THR A 161 -0.24 13.88 -34.85
N LYS A 162 0.71 14.29 -35.71
CA LYS A 162 2.00 14.82 -35.28
C LYS A 162 1.83 16.01 -34.32
N LYS A 163 0.90 16.91 -34.62
CA LYS A 163 0.57 18.08 -33.78
C LYS A 163 0.11 17.67 -32.38
N GLN A 164 -0.78 16.69 -32.28
CA GLN A 164 -1.26 16.19 -30.98
C GLN A 164 -0.15 15.50 -30.17
N LEU A 165 0.76 14.79 -30.83
CA LEU A 165 1.93 14.21 -30.16
C LEU A 165 2.89 15.28 -29.63
N GLU A 166 3.09 16.36 -30.39
CA GLU A 166 3.89 17.53 -29.97
C GLU A 166 3.24 18.25 -28.78
N GLU A 167 1.91 18.43 -28.80
CA GLU A 167 1.15 18.99 -27.66
C GLU A 167 1.35 18.14 -26.39
N LEU A 168 1.21 16.82 -26.48
CA LEU A 168 1.44 15.91 -25.35
C LEU A 168 2.88 15.93 -24.83
N GLN A 169 3.86 16.14 -25.71
CA GLN A 169 5.26 16.28 -25.33
C GLN A 169 5.49 17.61 -24.58
N SER A 170 4.94 18.71 -25.09
CA SER A 170 5.00 20.02 -24.41
C SER A 170 4.35 19.97 -23.02
N THR A 171 3.17 19.34 -22.89
CA THR A 171 2.53 19.11 -21.59
C THR A 171 3.40 18.25 -20.67
N ALA A 172 4.11 17.25 -21.20
CA ALA A 172 5.00 16.42 -20.39
C ALA A 172 6.17 17.25 -19.83
N GLU A 173 6.73 18.15 -20.62
CA GLU A 173 7.79 19.08 -20.20
C GLU A 173 7.29 20.06 -19.15
N GLU A 174 6.10 20.62 -19.35
CA GLU A 174 5.45 21.47 -18.34
C GLU A 174 5.22 20.73 -17.03
N TYR A 175 4.69 19.50 -17.09
CA TYR A 175 4.47 18.64 -15.93
C TYR A 175 5.76 18.28 -15.19
N ASN A 176 6.84 18.05 -15.93
CA ASN A 176 8.17 17.82 -15.33
C ASN A 176 8.74 19.07 -14.67
N LYS A 177 8.40 20.27 -15.18
CA LYS A 177 8.90 21.55 -14.65
C LYS A 177 8.08 22.06 -13.46
N LYS A 178 6.76 21.99 -13.53
CA LYS A 178 5.83 22.61 -12.57
C LYS A 178 5.11 21.60 -11.66
N GLY A 179 5.24 20.29 -11.95
CA GLY A 179 4.38 19.27 -11.36
C GLY A 179 3.07 19.11 -12.13
N VAL A 180 2.32 18.07 -11.80
CA VAL A 180 0.98 17.80 -12.39
C VAL A 180 -0.08 18.30 -11.42
N ASP A 181 -1.28 18.58 -11.94
CA ASP A 181 -2.51 18.91 -11.21
C ASP A 181 -2.38 18.66 -9.69
N PRO A 182 -2.43 19.71 -8.84
CA PRO A 182 -2.30 19.60 -7.40
C PRO A 182 -3.15 18.49 -6.80
N LYS A 183 -4.36 18.26 -7.34
CA LYS A 183 -5.29 17.21 -6.90
C LYS A 183 -4.77 15.80 -7.18
N LEU A 184 -4.12 15.59 -8.33
CA LEU A 184 -3.46 14.31 -8.64
C LEU A 184 -2.22 14.12 -7.79
N THR A 185 -1.38 15.14 -7.68
CA THR A 185 -0.13 15.11 -6.89
C THR A 185 -0.43 14.73 -5.44
N SER A 186 -1.47 15.35 -4.88
CA SER A 186 -1.99 15.06 -3.55
C SER A 186 -2.50 13.61 -3.38
N LYS A 187 -3.32 13.12 -4.31
CA LYS A 187 -3.78 11.71 -4.31
C LYS A 187 -2.62 10.71 -4.42
N LEU A 188 -1.61 11.03 -5.24
CA LEU A 188 -0.43 10.20 -5.40
C LEU A 188 0.47 10.21 -4.17
N ALA A 189 0.56 11.34 -3.47
CA ALA A 189 1.27 11.45 -2.20
C ALA A 189 0.62 10.53 -1.15
N VAL A 190 -0.68 10.68 -0.89
CA VAL A 190 -1.43 9.82 0.04
C VAL A 190 -1.24 8.33 -0.28
N LYS A 191 -1.29 7.97 -1.57
CA LYS A 191 -1.21 6.56 -1.99
C LYS A 191 0.19 5.97 -1.92
N ASN A 192 1.23 6.74 -2.24
CA ASN A 192 2.55 6.19 -2.54
C ASN A 192 3.69 6.73 -1.67
N CYS A 193 3.49 7.79 -0.88
CA CYS A 193 4.59 8.46 -0.16
C CYS A 193 5.35 7.49 0.74
N THR A 194 4.65 6.81 1.66
CA THR A 194 5.26 5.84 2.58
C THR A 194 6.08 4.77 1.88
N ALA A 195 5.51 4.13 0.84
CA ALA A 195 6.20 3.08 0.09
C ALA A 195 7.44 3.59 -0.66
N ARG A 196 7.43 4.85 -1.11
CA ARG A 196 8.59 5.48 -1.75
C ARG A 196 9.65 5.88 -0.75
N MET A 197 9.27 6.43 0.41
CA MET A 197 10.22 6.79 1.47
C MET A 197 10.91 5.55 2.03
N HIS A 198 10.18 4.44 2.16
CA HIS A 198 10.77 3.15 2.51
C HIS A 198 11.79 2.69 1.47
N ALA A 199 11.40 2.68 0.18
CA ALA A 199 12.28 2.26 -0.90
C ALA A 199 13.55 3.13 -0.96
N PHE A 200 13.40 4.45 -0.86
CA PHE A 200 14.52 5.40 -0.79
C PHE A 200 15.47 5.10 0.37
N SER A 201 14.94 4.94 1.58
CA SER A 201 15.73 4.65 2.78
C SER A 201 16.49 3.33 2.63
N LYS A 202 15.83 2.31 2.07
CA LYS A 202 16.43 1.02 1.80
C LYS A 202 17.58 1.10 0.78
N GLU A 203 17.43 1.86 -0.30
CA GLU A 203 18.50 2.01 -1.31
C GLU A 203 19.73 2.72 -0.76
N LEU A 204 19.53 3.79 0.03
CA LEU A 204 20.63 4.48 0.69
C LEU A 204 21.38 3.55 1.65
N TYR A 205 20.66 2.73 2.41
CA TYR A 205 21.27 1.76 3.30
C TYR A 205 22.00 0.65 2.53
N ASP A 206 21.34 -0.01 1.57
CA ASP A 206 21.94 -1.13 0.82
C ASP A 206 23.20 -0.70 0.05
N THR A 207 23.20 0.53 -0.50
CA THR A 207 24.27 1.02 -1.38
C THR A 207 25.41 1.68 -0.61
N MET A 208 25.10 2.39 0.48
CA MET A 208 26.04 3.27 1.17
C MET A 208 26.08 3.07 2.69
N GLY A 209 25.25 2.18 3.25
CA GLY A 209 25.14 2.00 4.70
C GLY A 209 24.50 3.18 5.42
N VAL A 210 23.83 4.09 4.70
CA VAL A 210 23.25 5.31 5.26
C VAL A 210 21.89 5.03 5.90
N GLN A 211 21.74 5.45 7.16
CA GLN A 211 20.47 5.48 7.87
C GLN A 211 19.83 6.87 7.73
N VAL A 212 18.50 6.91 7.63
CA VAL A 212 17.76 8.14 7.34
C VAL A 212 16.55 8.27 8.24
N PHE A 213 16.26 9.50 8.65
CA PHE A 213 15.04 9.90 9.33
C PHE A 213 14.40 11.03 8.51
N ILE A 214 13.12 10.92 8.20
CA ILE A 214 12.46 11.81 7.22
C ILE A 214 11.28 12.51 7.88
N LEU A 215 11.28 13.84 7.89
CA LEU A 215 10.06 14.63 8.07
C LEU A 215 9.45 14.93 6.71
N SER A 216 8.15 14.69 6.58
CA SER A 216 7.41 14.94 5.34
C SER A 216 6.23 15.85 5.60
N CYS A 217 5.92 16.69 4.62
CA CYS A 217 4.69 17.46 4.56
C CYS A 217 4.16 17.41 3.13
N TYR A 218 2.85 17.19 2.96
CA TYR A 218 2.19 17.33 1.67
C TYR A 218 0.71 17.68 1.83
N LEU A 219 0.17 18.40 0.86
CA LEU A 219 -1.26 18.71 0.78
C LEU A 219 -2.07 17.43 0.45
N LYS A 220 -3.12 17.15 1.22
CA LYS A 220 -4.11 16.09 1.00
C LYS A 220 -5.24 16.58 0.06
N PRO A 221 -6.01 15.67 -0.58
CA PRO A 221 -7.00 16.07 -1.57
C PRO A 221 -8.19 16.85 -1.00
N ASP A 222 -8.34 16.83 0.32
CA ASP A 222 -9.33 17.56 1.11
C ASP A 222 -8.86 18.98 1.48
N GLY A 223 -7.64 19.37 1.10
CA GLY A 223 -7.07 20.69 1.40
C GLY A 223 -6.25 20.73 2.70
N ASP A 224 -6.17 19.64 3.47
CA ASP A 224 -5.37 19.61 4.69
C ASP A 224 -3.90 19.25 4.43
N LEU A 225 -2.97 19.72 5.27
CA LEU A 225 -1.61 19.19 5.27
C LEU A 225 -1.54 17.85 6.03
N ASP A 226 -0.99 16.83 5.38
CA ASP A 226 -0.43 15.66 6.07
C ASP A 226 1.00 15.97 6.48
N VAL A 227 1.32 15.73 7.75
CA VAL A 227 2.67 15.89 8.28
C VAL A 227 3.02 14.64 9.03
N SER A 228 4.04 13.94 8.53
CA SER A 228 4.39 12.60 8.99
C SER A 228 5.91 12.48 9.13
N THR A 229 6.34 11.77 10.16
CA THR A 229 7.70 11.26 10.29
C THR A 229 7.79 9.87 9.69
N TYR A 230 8.90 9.56 9.03
CA TYR A 230 9.21 8.22 8.57
C TYR A 230 10.58 7.82 9.10
N ASP A 231 10.57 6.70 9.83
CA ASP A 231 11.74 5.98 10.27
C ASP A 231 11.55 4.52 9.86
N PHE A 232 12.52 3.98 9.12
CA PHE A 232 12.52 2.59 8.69
C PHE A 232 13.79 1.88 9.17
N ASN A 233 14.57 2.49 10.05
CA ASN A 233 15.87 1.98 10.43
C ASN A 233 15.76 0.66 11.20
N GLN A 234 14.66 0.41 11.92
CA GLN A 234 14.40 -0.90 12.54
C GLN A 234 14.33 -2.06 11.52
N GLU A 235 13.92 -1.80 10.28
CA GLU A 235 13.85 -2.81 9.22
C GLU A 235 15.17 -2.94 8.43
N LEU A 236 16.14 -2.06 8.68
CA LEU A 236 17.38 -1.92 7.91
C LEU A 236 18.61 -2.27 8.77
N GLY A 237 19.12 -3.49 8.58
CA GLY A 237 20.32 -3.96 9.28
C GLY A 237 20.10 -4.19 10.78
N ASN A 238 20.95 -3.57 11.60
CA ASN A 238 20.83 -3.54 13.06
C ASN A 238 20.33 -2.18 13.57
N GLY A 239 19.75 -1.36 12.69
CA GLY A 239 19.20 -0.07 13.05
C GLY A 239 18.07 -0.19 14.07
N LYS A 240 17.83 0.91 14.80
CA LYS A 240 16.72 1.06 15.73
C LYS A 240 15.96 2.32 15.33
N ASP A 241 14.66 2.33 15.57
CA ASP A 241 13.85 3.53 15.36
C ASP A 241 14.34 4.64 16.29
N TYR A 242 14.68 5.78 15.69
CA TYR A 242 15.19 6.95 16.37
C TYR A 242 14.17 7.50 17.38
N LEU A 243 12.89 7.54 17.00
CA LEU A 243 11.82 8.02 17.88
C LEU A 243 11.55 7.10 19.06
N ASP A 244 11.84 5.80 18.94
CA ASP A 244 11.65 4.86 20.05
C ASP A 244 12.72 5.07 21.14
N ILE A 245 13.90 5.59 20.78
CA ILE A 245 15.00 5.86 21.73
C ILE A 245 14.97 7.32 22.21
N HIS A 246 14.67 8.23 21.29
CA HIS A 246 14.85 9.68 21.49
C HIS A 246 13.54 10.48 21.37
N GLY A 247 12.37 9.84 21.36
CA GLY A 247 11.09 10.53 21.15
C GLY A 247 10.85 11.71 22.11
N ARG A 248 11.32 11.60 23.36
CA ARG A 248 11.19 12.67 24.36
C ARG A 248 12.10 13.86 24.04
N SER A 249 13.39 13.63 23.79
CA SER A 249 14.35 14.69 23.45
C SER A 249 14.12 15.26 22.04
N PHE A 250 13.66 14.46 21.07
CA PHE A 250 13.32 14.94 19.74
C PHE A 250 12.21 16.00 19.75
N HIS A 251 11.26 15.90 20.70
CA HIS A 251 10.23 16.91 20.87
C HIS A 251 10.70 18.19 21.56
N GLU A 252 11.78 18.13 22.35
CA GLU A 252 12.31 19.25 23.14
C GLU A 252 13.46 19.98 22.41
N GLU A 253 14.31 19.23 21.71
CA GLU A 253 15.54 19.71 21.07
C GLU A 253 15.48 19.67 19.53
N GLY A 254 14.47 19.01 18.95
CA GLY A 254 14.35 18.75 17.52
C GLY A 254 13.24 19.54 16.81
N ILE A 255 13.11 19.30 15.51
CA ILE A 255 12.01 19.84 14.71
C ILE A 255 10.73 19.10 15.08
N SER A 256 9.84 19.75 15.81
CA SER A 256 8.53 19.17 16.13
C SER A 256 7.64 19.10 14.89
N VAL A 257 6.75 18.09 14.83
CA VAL A 257 5.74 17.95 13.78
C VAL A 257 4.89 19.22 13.64
N SER A 258 4.60 19.90 14.76
CA SER A 258 3.83 21.14 14.79
C SER A 258 4.61 22.32 14.20
N SER A 259 5.90 22.45 14.54
CA SER A 259 6.80 23.46 13.96
C SER A 259 6.96 23.24 12.46
N TRP A 260 7.13 21.98 12.03
CA TRP A 260 7.25 21.64 10.63
C TRP A 260 5.96 21.92 9.85
N ARG A 261 4.79 21.63 10.44
CA ARG A 261 3.49 21.98 9.86
C ARG A 261 3.37 23.49 9.66
N ALA A 262 3.57 24.28 10.73
CA ALA A 262 3.44 25.73 10.69
C ALA A 262 4.35 26.36 9.64
N HIS A 263 5.59 25.86 9.52
CA HIS A 263 6.51 26.29 8.46
C HIS A 263 5.95 26.01 7.06
N ASN A 264 5.32 24.86 6.83
CA ASN A 264 4.83 24.48 5.51
C ASN A 264 3.48 25.14 5.15
N GLU A 265 2.65 25.51 6.12
CA GLU A 265 1.36 26.21 5.88
C GLU A 265 1.52 27.48 5.04
N GLU A 266 2.63 28.21 5.20
CA GLU A 266 2.95 29.42 4.42
C GLU A 266 3.16 29.14 2.92
N TYR A 267 3.68 27.95 2.56
CA TYR A 267 4.05 27.61 1.19
C TYR A 267 2.98 26.86 0.41
N TYR A 268 1.98 26.28 1.10
CA TYR A 268 0.85 25.59 0.48
C TYR A 268 -0.38 26.49 0.26
N GLY A 269 -0.32 27.76 0.67
CA GLY A 269 -1.28 28.83 0.31
C GLY A 269 -2.57 28.81 1.13
N SER A 270 -2.87 29.89 1.86
CA SER A 270 -4.04 29.96 2.74
C SER A 270 -5.40 30.02 2.02
N GLU A 271 -5.44 30.12 0.68
CA GLU A 271 -6.69 30.19 -0.09
C GLU A 271 -7.22 28.79 -0.51
N ASP A 272 -6.35 27.78 -0.61
CA ASP A 272 -6.75 26.39 -0.92
C ASP A 272 -7.01 25.55 0.34
N LEU A 273 -6.64 26.06 1.51
CA LEU A 273 -6.95 25.47 2.81
C LEU A 273 -8.42 25.79 3.15
N THR A 274 -9.35 25.02 2.61
CA THR A 274 -10.70 25.03 3.19
C THR A 274 -10.57 24.57 4.63
N GLY A 275 -10.89 25.46 5.57
CA GLY A 275 -10.93 25.18 7.00
C GLY A 275 -11.97 24.10 7.30
N ALA A 276 -11.60 22.85 7.06
CA ALA A 276 -12.31 21.70 7.52
C ALA A 276 -11.67 21.27 8.84
N GLU A 277 -12.38 21.53 9.92
CA GLU A 277 -12.08 20.92 11.21
C GLU A 277 -11.97 19.40 11.05
N GLY A 278 -10.75 18.85 11.22
CA GLY A 278 -10.51 17.44 11.46
C GLY A 278 -10.73 16.49 10.27
N GLY A 279 -9.88 16.57 9.24
CA GLY A 279 -9.84 15.57 8.18
C GLY A 279 -9.20 14.24 8.60
N HIS A 280 -10.05 13.30 9.01
CA HIS A 280 -9.81 11.88 9.25
C HIS A 280 -8.66 11.25 8.43
N GLN A 281 -7.61 10.79 9.13
CA GLN A 281 -6.71 9.76 8.61
C GLN A 281 -7.53 8.50 8.27
N GLY A 282 -7.30 7.95 7.07
CA GLY A 282 -8.05 6.84 6.50
C GLY A 282 -8.34 5.76 7.53
N SER A 283 -9.62 5.39 7.64
CA SER A 283 -10.18 4.36 8.51
C SER A 283 -9.27 3.13 8.64
N ARG A 284 -8.32 3.18 9.59
CA ARG A 284 -7.82 1.98 10.26
C ARG A 284 -8.99 1.50 11.09
N ALA A 285 -9.51 0.32 10.76
CA ALA A 285 -10.77 -0.19 11.32
C ALA A 285 -10.78 0.01 12.84
N ALA A 286 -11.76 0.77 13.34
CA ALA A 286 -11.93 0.99 14.77
C ALA A 286 -12.03 -0.39 15.45
N ILE A 287 -11.19 -0.64 16.45
CA ILE A 287 -11.32 -1.86 17.25
C ILE A 287 -12.67 -1.76 17.97
N HIS A 288 -13.49 -2.79 17.80
CA HIS A 288 -14.72 -2.94 18.57
C HIS A 288 -14.32 -3.29 20.00
N LEU A 289 -14.70 -2.42 20.94
CA LEU A 289 -14.57 -2.69 22.37
C LEU A 289 -15.94 -3.14 22.87
N GLU A 290 -15.96 -4.18 23.69
CA GLU A 290 -17.17 -4.59 24.41
C GLU A 290 -17.62 -3.45 25.31
N LYS A 291 -18.92 -3.36 25.59
CA LYS A 291 -19.48 -2.31 26.43
C LYS A 291 -20.11 -2.91 27.68
N ASN A 292 -19.98 -2.20 28.80
CA ASN A 292 -20.67 -2.58 30.02
C ASN A 292 -22.18 -2.22 29.95
N ARG A 293 -22.93 -2.51 31.02
CA ARG A 293 -24.37 -2.22 31.11
C ARG A 293 -24.74 -0.72 31.02
N TYR A 294 -23.77 0.16 31.18
CA TYR A 294 -23.92 1.62 31.10
C TYR A 294 -23.48 2.17 29.73
N GLY A 295 -23.06 1.31 28.80
CA GLY A 295 -22.60 1.71 27.46
C GLY A 295 -21.14 2.17 27.40
N GLU A 296 -20.41 2.09 28.51
CA GLU A 296 -18.99 2.44 28.58
C GLU A 296 -18.12 1.32 27.99
N PRO A 297 -17.07 1.65 27.22
CA PRO A 297 -16.18 0.66 26.65
C PRO A 297 -15.34 -0.06 27.72
N ILE A 298 -15.23 -1.37 27.61
CA ILE A 298 -14.38 -2.23 28.43
C ILE A 298 -13.04 -2.42 27.71
N LEU A 299 -11.94 -2.13 28.39
CA LEU A 299 -10.60 -2.34 27.88
C LEU A 299 -10.24 -3.82 27.92
N PRO A 300 -9.69 -4.38 26.83
CA PRO A 300 -9.04 -5.69 26.89
C PRO A 300 -7.76 -5.61 27.74
N ASP A 301 -7.38 -6.72 28.38
CA ASP A 301 -6.14 -6.82 29.17
C ASP A 301 -4.93 -6.42 28.32
N PRO A 302 -4.24 -5.29 28.65
CA PRO A 302 -3.13 -4.77 27.85
C PRO A 302 -1.89 -5.67 27.87
N THR A 303 -1.81 -6.61 28.83
CA THR A 303 -0.73 -7.61 28.97
C THR A 303 -0.97 -8.87 28.12
N LYS A 304 -2.19 -9.07 27.62
CA LYS A 304 -2.59 -10.26 26.83
C LYS A 304 -3.10 -9.87 25.44
N PRO A 305 -2.25 -9.35 24.54
CA PRO A 305 -2.66 -9.02 23.19
C PRO A 305 -3.16 -10.26 22.42
N PRO A 306 -4.13 -10.13 21.50
CA PRO A 306 -4.65 -11.26 20.73
C PRO A 306 -3.56 -11.99 19.94
N VAL A 307 -3.60 -13.32 19.85
CA VAL A 307 -2.61 -14.15 19.13
C VAL A 307 -2.44 -13.72 17.67
N LYS A 308 -3.53 -13.26 17.01
CA LYS A 308 -3.49 -12.73 15.64
C LYS A 308 -2.85 -11.35 15.51
N ALA A 309 -2.72 -10.60 16.62
CA ALA A 309 -2.06 -9.30 16.71
C ALA A 309 -0.55 -9.40 17.04
N ALA A 310 -0.01 -10.62 17.23
CA ALA A 310 1.39 -10.83 17.60
C ALA A 310 2.43 -10.24 16.62
N ARG A 311 2.04 -10.00 15.36
CA ARG A 311 2.90 -9.33 14.36
C ARG A 311 2.92 -7.81 14.50
N ASP A 312 1.99 -7.22 15.25
CA ASP A 312 1.96 -5.77 15.49
C ASP A 312 1.18 -5.39 16.76
N VAL A 313 1.74 -5.76 17.91
CA VAL A 313 1.19 -5.44 19.25
C VAL A 313 1.12 -3.92 19.45
N ARG A 314 2.04 -3.17 18.84
CA ARG A 314 2.09 -1.70 18.86
C ARG A 314 0.84 -1.10 18.24
N ILE A 315 0.52 -1.47 16.99
CA ILE A 315 -0.69 -0.98 16.30
C ILE A 315 -1.95 -1.37 17.07
N TRP A 316 -1.98 -2.57 17.66
CA TRP A 316 -3.13 -3.00 18.47
C TRP A 316 -3.34 -2.07 19.67
N ARG A 317 -2.32 -1.80 20.48
CA ARG A 317 -2.42 -0.91 21.66
C ARG A 317 -2.84 0.51 21.28
N LEU A 318 -2.25 1.07 20.23
CA LEU A 318 -2.61 2.38 19.70
C LEU A 318 -4.10 2.47 19.30
N ASN A 319 -4.61 1.42 18.66
CA ASN A 319 -6.00 1.36 18.23
C ASN A 319 -6.97 1.13 19.40
N VAL A 320 -6.58 0.34 20.41
CA VAL A 320 -7.37 0.16 21.63
C VAL A 320 -7.52 1.51 22.35
N LEU A 321 -6.41 2.21 22.58
CA LEU A 321 -6.40 3.51 23.24
C LEU A 321 -7.29 4.53 22.51
N ARG A 322 -7.14 4.61 21.17
CA ARG A 322 -7.93 5.51 20.34
C ARG A 322 -9.42 5.18 20.39
N SER A 323 -9.76 3.89 20.24
CA SER A 323 -11.15 3.43 20.32
C SER A 323 -11.77 3.72 21.69
N PHE A 324 -11.02 3.54 22.77
CA PHE A 324 -11.48 3.76 24.13
C PHE A 324 -11.87 5.23 24.36
N VAL A 325 -10.96 6.15 24.08
CA VAL A 325 -11.21 7.60 24.23
C VAL A 325 -12.32 8.07 23.29
N ASN A 326 -12.32 7.66 22.01
CA ASN A 326 -13.37 8.05 21.08
C ASN A 326 -14.76 7.58 21.53
N GLN A 327 -14.86 6.36 22.07
CA GLN A 327 -16.15 5.84 22.55
C GLN A 327 -16.64 6.57 23.80
N HIS A 328 -15.76 6.92 24.73
CA HIS A 328 -16.12 7.77 25.88
C HIS A 328 -16.52 9.18 25.44
N TYR A 329 -15.85 9.75 24.44
CA TYR A 329 -16.22 11.06 23.90
C TYR A 329 -17.60 11.02 23.25
N ASN A 330 -17.85 9.99 22.45
CA ASN A 330 -19.15 9.77 21.82
C ASN A 330 -20.26 9.58 22.86
N LEU A 331 -19.98 8.87 23.96
CA LEU A 331 -20.91 8.73 25.09
C LEU A 331 -21.25 10.10 25.71
N ALA A 332 -20.24 10.91 26.00
CA ALA A 332 -20.41 12.26 26.57
C ALA A 332 -21.15 13.22 25.62
N ALA A 333 -20.89 13.13 24.32
CA ALA A 333 -21.53 13.97 23.31
C ALA A 333 -22.90 13.44 22.85
N GLY A 334 -23.38 12.30 23.38
CA GLY A 334 -24.62 11.66 22.92
C GLY A 334 -24.58 11.17 21.47
N GLN A 335 -23.38 10.88 20.95
CA GLN A 335 -23.15 10.47 19.57
C GLN A 335 -22.99 8.94 19.47
N ASN A 336 -23.49 8.36 18.38
CA ASN A 336 -23.31 6.93 18.11
C ASN A 336 -21.94 6.59 17.50
N LYS A 337 -21.33 7.56 16.81
CA LYS A 337 -20.05 7.42 16.12
C LYS A 337 -19.44 8.79 15.88
N GLY A 338 -18.15 8.92 16.19
CA GLY A 338 -17.39 10.15 16.08
C GLY A 338 -15.96 9.93 16.55
N SER A 339 -15.11 10.93 16.31
CA SER A 339 -13.75 11.00 16.85
C SER A 339 -13.73 12.06 17.93
N ALA A 340 -12.97 11.82 18.99
CA ALA A 340 -12.61 12.86 19.93
C ALA A 340 -11.86 13.99 19.20
N PRO A 341 -12.05 15.26 19.59
CA PRO A 341 -11.38 16.40 19.00
C PRO A 341 -9.96 16.50 19.57
N TRP A 342 -9.09 15.56 19.19
CA TRP A 342 -7.75 15.37 19.75
C TRP A 342 -6.91 16.66 19.86
N THR A 343 -6.99 17.54 18.86
CA THR A 343 -6.30 18.83 18.88
C THR A 343 -6.83 19.77 19.97
N ALA A 344 -8.15 19.84 20.14
CA ALA A 344 -8.77 20.68 21.18
C ALA A 344 -8.52 20.11 22.58
N LEU A 345 -8.59 18.77 22.73
CA LEU A 345 -8.24 18.09 23.96
C LEU A 345 -6.79 18.36 24.37
N GLY A 346 -5.86 18.34 23.40
CA GLY A 346 -4.45 18.66 23.67
C GLY A 346 -4.19 20.10 24.09
N ALA A 347 -4.95 21.05 23.54
CA ALA A 347 -4.80 22.46 23.90
C ALA A 347 -5.32 22.79 25.30
N LYS A 348 -6.40 22.11 25.74
CA LYS A 348 -7.21 22.49 26.92
C LYS A 348 -7.69 21.28 27.73
N LEU A 349 -6.81 20.31 27.98
CA LEU A 349 -7.18 19.00 28.51
C LEU A 349 -8.06 19.03 29.77
N LEU A 350 -7.69 19.87 30.73
CA LEU A 350 -8.39 19.99 32.02
C LEU A 350 -9.77 20.64 31.91
N GLU A 351 -10.12 21.25 30.77
CA GLU A 351 -11.49 21.68 30.49
C GLU A 351 -12.38 20.48 30.14
N PHE A 352 -11.82 19.41 29.57
CA PHE A 352 -12.58 18.26 29.08
C PHE A 352 -12.60 17.06 30.04
N ILE A 353 -11.54 16.88 30.82
CA ILE A 353 -11.33 15.68 31.64
C ILE A 353 -10.82 16.11 33.02
N ASP A 354 -11.31 15.48 34.08
CA ASP A 354 -10.79 15.72 35.42
C ASP A 354 -9.44 15.06 35.64
N GLN A 355 -8.62 15.72 36.46
CA GLN A 355 -7.24 15.32 36.71
C GLN A 355 -7.10 13.87 37.20
N GLU A 356 -8.11 13.34 37.91
CA GLU A 356 -8.09 11.96 38.41
C GLU A 356 -8.12 10.88 37.32
N TYR A 357 -8.49 11.23 36.09
CA TYR A 357 -8.54 10.31 34.95
C TYR A 357 -7.30 10.42 34.05
N ILE A 358 -6.33 11.25 34.43
CA ILE A 358 -5.12 11.49 33.65
C ILE A 358 -3.96 10.72 34.32
N PRO A 359 -3.25 9.84 33.59
CA PRO A 359 -2.05 9.17 34.11
C PRO A 359 -0.96 10.16 34.52
N ASP A 360 -0.22 9.86 35.58
CA ASP A 360 0.80 10.77 36.11
C ASP A 360 1.94 11.02 35.11
N GLY A 361 2.36 10.02 34.33
CA GLY A 361 3.40 10.17 33.31
C GLY A 361 3.00 11.04 32.11
N TRP A 362 1.74 11.47 32.03
CA TRP A 362 1.27 12.43 31.02
C TRP A 362 1.43 13.89 31.47
N ARG A 363 1.73 14.12 32.75
CA ARG A 363 2.02 15.42 33.33
C ARG A 363 3.50 15.75 33.14
N THR A 364 3.78 16.87 32.50
CA THR A 364 5.13 17.47 32.49
C THR A 364 5.08 18.77 33.30
N VAL A 365 5.98 18.94 34.25
CA VAL A 365 6.11 20.19 35.01
C VAL A 365 7.06 21.10 34.24
N THR A 366 6.62 22.31 33.89
CA THR A 366 7.48 23.31 33.25
C THR A 366 8.44 23.92 34.27
N SER A 367 9.48 24.61 33.80
CA SER A 367 10.38 25.40 34.65
C SER A 367 9.67 26.49 35.46
N GLU A 368 8.45 26.85 35.08
CA GLU A 368 7.60 27.85 35.73
C GLU A 368 6.65 27.23 36.78
N GLY A 369 6.68 25.90 36.95
CA GLY A 369 5.84 25.18 37.91
C GLY A 369 4.47 24.77 37.36
N ASP A 370 4.17 25.08 36.10
CA ASP A 370 2.91 24.74 35.46
C ASP A 370 2.88 23.29 34.97
N ASN A 371 1.72 22.65 35.08
CA ASN A 371 1.51 21.30 34.57
C ASN A 371 1.05 21.36 33.10
N LEU A 372 1.95 20.99 32.18
CA LEU A 372 1.61 20.76 30.78
C LEU A 372 1.23 19.30 30.58
N TYR A 373 0.05 19.05 30.00
CA TYR A 373 -0.39 17.69 29.67
C TYR A 373 -0.32 17.47 28.16
N LYS A 374 0.38 16.42 27.73
CA LYS A 374 0.45 16.03 26.32
C LYS A 374 -0.71 15.08 26.01
N PHE A 375 -1.89 15.61 25.66
CA PHE A 375 -3.01 14.79 25.18
C PHE A 375 -3.18 14.94 23.67
N LEU A 376 -2.66 13.97 22.91
CA LEU A 376 -2.69 13.97 21.46
C LEU A 376 -3.31 12.67 20.95
N ASP A 377 -3.55 12.59 19.64
CA ASP A 377 -3.89 11.31 19.03
C ASP A 377 -2.81 10.26 19.40
N PRO A 378 -3.19 9.02 19.77
CA PRO A 378 -2.25 7.98 20.20
C PRO A 378 -1.06 7.75 19.27
N SER A 379 -1.20 7.98 17.95
CA SER A 379 -0.08 7.85 17.00
C SER A 379 1.08 8.82 17.27
N LYS A 380 0.86 9.86 18.07
CA LYS A 380 1.83 10.87 18.47
C LYS A 380 2.44 10.61 19.85
N PHE A 381 2.03 9.55 20.53
CA PHE A 381 2.57 9.20 21.84
C PHE A 381 3.76 8.23 21.72
N PRO A 382 4.81 8.41 22.56
CA PRO A 382 5.73 7.34 22.89
C PRO A 382 4.94 6.12 23.40
N MET A 383 5.40 4.92 23.07
CA MET A 383 4.66 3.70 23.41
C MET A 383 4.56 3.47 24.91
N GLU A 384 5.50 3.99 25.70
CA GLU A 384 5.48 3.98 27.16
C GLU A 384 4.24 4.71 27.68
N MET A 385 3.92 5.88 27.13
CA MET A 385 2.74 6.66 27.51
C MET A 385 1.43 5.97 27.12
N VAL A 386 1.43 5.25 25.99
CA VAL A 386 0.29 4.44 25.54
C VAL A 386 0.05 3.28 26.48
N ASN A 387 1.12 2.56 26.85
CA ASN A 387 1.04 1.43 27.78
C ASN A 387 0.56 1.88 29.15
N GLU A 388 1.15 2.97 29.68
CA GLU A 388 0.79 3.53 30.98
C GLU A 388 -0.68 3.92 31.04
N ALA A 389 -1.23 4.56 30.01
CA ALA A 389 -2.63 4.94 29.99
C ALA A 389 -3.58 3.76 29.91
N LEU A 390 -3.24 2.75 29.08
CA LEU A 390 -4.02 1.52 29.01
C LEU A 390 -4.00 0.77 30.34
N GLU A 391 -2.84 0.64 30.98
CA GLU A 391 -2.71 0.00 32.30
C GLU A 391 -3.48 0.78 33.37
N PHE A 392 -3.30 2.10 33.43
CA PHE A 392 -3.98 2.97 34.39
C PHE A 392 -5.51 2.85 34.31
N TRP A 393 -6.09 2.95 33.10
CA TRP A 393 -7.55 2.85 32.93
C TRP A 393 -8.06 1.41 33.08
N TYR A 394 -7.29 0.41 32.64
CA TYR A 394 -7.63 -1.00 32.82
C TYR A 394 -7.68 -1.37 34.31
N GLU A 395 -6.69 -0.97 35.10
CA GLU A 395 -6.68 -1.19 36.55
C GLU A 395 -7.88 -0.56 37.26
N ARG A 396 -8.31 0.63 36.82
CA ARG A 396 -9.51 1.27 37.36
C ARG A 396 -10.76 0.44 37.09
N GLN A 397 -10.90 -0.13 35.88
CA GLN A 397 -11.99 -1.04 35.53
C GLN A 397 -11.97 -2.31 36.41
N GLU A 398 -10.81 -2.94 36.57
CA GLU A 398 -10.65 -4.14 37.42
C GLU A 398 -10.99 -3.84 38.89
N LYS A 399 -10.69 -2.63 39.37
CA LYS A 399 -11.04 -2.16 40.71
C LYS A 399 -12.50 -1.69 40.84
N GLY A 400 -13.31 -1.83 39.80
CA GLY A 400 -14.72 -1.41 39.77
C GLY A 400 -14.93 0.11 39.84
N LYS A 401 -13.90 0.90 39.54
CA LYS A 401 -13.97 2.36 39.49
C LYS A 401 -14.36 2.83 38.09
N VAL A 402 -14.89 4.05 38.00
CA VAL A 402 -15.03 4.73 36.71
C VAL A 402 -13.63 4.89 36.11
N ALA A 403 -13.43 4.24 34.96
CA ALA A 403 -12.15 4.18 34.29
C ALA A 403 -11.73 5.54 33.75
N PHE A 404 -12.67 6.20 33.08
CA PHE A 404 -12.46 7.46 32.38
C PHE A 404 -13.82 8.09 32.07
N GLN A 405 -13.91 9.42 32.16
CA GLN A 405 -15.09 10.17 31.71
C GLN A 405 -14.66 11.54 31.18
N PHE A 406 -15.43 12.04 30.21
CA PHE A 406 -15.37 13.44 29.82
C PHE A 406 -16.38 14.23 30.65
N LYS A 407 -15.95 15.35 31.23
CA LYS A 407 -16.86 16.32 31.85
C LYS A 407 -17.42 17.34 30.87
N CYS A 408 -16.75 17.53 29.72
CA CYS A 408 -17.22 18.41 28.67
C CYS A 408 -16.99 17.81 27.28
N PHE A 409 -17.74 18.29 26.29
CA PHE A 409 -17.58 17.97 24.86
C PHE A 409 -17.73 19.22 23.99
N LEU A 410 -17.36 19.13 22.71
CA LEU A 410 -17.54 20.19 21.73
C LEU A 410 -18.84 20.07 20.95
N GLU A 411 -19.61 21.15 20.95
CA GLU A 411 -20.76 21.38 20.07
C GLU A 411 -20.40 22.52 19.10
N GLY A 412 -19.94 22.16 17.90
CA GLY A 412 -19.24 23.10 17.01
C GLY A 412 -17.95 23.62 17.68
N LYS A 413 -17.85 24.94 17.87
CA LYS A 413 -16.70 25.59 18.54
C LYS A 413 -16.90 25.85 20.03
N ARG A 414 -18.03 25.43 20.63
CA ARG A 414 -18.37 25.72 22.03
C ARG A 414 -18.16 24.48 22.90
N VAL A 415 -17.58 24.67 24.08
CA VAL A 415 -17.47 23.64 25.12
C VAL A 415 -18.80 23.56 25.88
N ARG A 416 -19.31 22.34 26.06
CA ARG A 416 -20.56 22.02 26.76
C ARG A 416 -20.28 20.98 27.83
N ASP A 417 -20.97 21.06 28.95
CA ASP A 417 -20.90 20.04 30.00
C ASP A 417 -21.52 18.74 29.51
N ALA A 418 -20.84 17.63 29.81
CA ALA A 418 -21.35 16.30 29.59
C ALA A 418 -22.49 16.00 30.59
N PRO A 419 -23.54 15.27 30.15
CA PRO A 419 -24.70 14.96 30.97
C PRO A 419 -24.40 14.04 32.16
#